data_AF-A0A7Y3LS50-F1
#
_entry.id   AF-A0A7Y3LS50-F1
#
_cell.length_a   1.000
_cell.length_b   1.000
_cell.length_c   1.000
_cell.angle_alpha   90.00
_cell.angle_beta   90.00
_cell.angle_gamma   90.00
#
_symmetry.space_group_name_H-M   'P 1'
#
loop_
_entity.id
_entity.type
_entity.pdbx_description
1 polymer ?
#
loop_
_entity_poly.entity_id
_entity_poly.type
_entity_poly.pdbx_seq_one_letter_code
_entity_poly.pdbx_strand_id
1 'polypeptide(L)'
;MADVRRRKDREPAVRRDRLTEVQSMVDAMKSEKEIPEGRFTALGMLITDASLAADESALEAAHNGLRWLYGRYVRDGADIRAEQRGRLLGLIDVTYWSLRRLPSGLQLSLDPSSHAARFLVEIAREPGLNNETLAERLDVDVTEVSRIGRRMLASGVAWRSRQWRHNSWDVTPRGMHYLEETGLLPQPQEPAAPAPEEREADLDHFVGVKVRPSRLTGAVIDASGTTLTRADRELNPVGSEREAVTVLADFVAELMDRAPAVGGKAGVHRTGLGIEIGAHVSAERGEVVKAPNYAAGVGWSGLTLAGPLREATGLPTVLENDANALALAEAALGDTRARRHSAVVLVDHGVGAGIVADGRILHGATGAAGEIGHVVVEPDGPQCSCGNRGCLESVVGVDAIARRVRELTALPVRDLDAVLALLSTTWSKQVEDVLEHAGTALGTGLSALVNFTDPERIVLYGPPGLVCPDDWDSAALFMAKVRETVTSQVFSTEGKAVTLTTRPYGDAAGARAAAVAALRLLTRR
;
A
#
# COMPACT_ATOMS: atom_id res chain seq x y z
N MET A 1 4.38 -38.54 57.01
CA MET A 1 5.27 -38.54 55.82
C MET A 1 4.53 -37.87 54.67
N ALA A 2 4.77 -36.57 54.48
CA ALA A 2 4.46 -35.86 53.23
C ALA A 2 5.42 -34.67 53.18
N ASP A 3 6.51 -34.87 52.45
CA ASP A 3 7.62 -33.94 52.26
C ASP A 3 7.22 -32.90 51.22
N VAL A 4 6.71 -31.75 51.70
CA VAL A 4 6.43 -30.57 50.88
C VAL A 4 7.75 -29.85 50.67
N ARG A 5 8.41 -30.13 49.53
CA ARG A 5 9.59 -29.40 49.08
C ARG A 5 9.26 -27.91 48.92
N ARG A 6 9.81 -27.10 49.83
CA ARG A 6 9.86 -25.63 49.74
C ARG A 6 10.52 -25.23 48.42
N ARG A 7 9.75 -24.60 47.52
CA ARG A 7 10.32 -23.79 46.43
C ARG A 7 11.04 -22.61 47.07
N LYS A 8 12.36 -22.51 46.88
CA LYS A 8 13.14 -21.30 47.18
C LYS A 8 12.57 -20.16 46.36
N ASP A 9 12.18 -19.08 47.02
CA ASP A 9 11.98 -17.77 46.41
C ASP A 9 13.25 -17.40 45.63
N ARG A 10 13.13 -17.27 44.31
CA ARG A 10 14.13 -16.60 43.49
C ARG A 10 13.88 -15.11 43.63
N GLU A 11 14.87 -14.37 44.13
CA GLU A 11 14.88 -12.91 44.10
C GLU A 11 14.59 -12.40 42.67
N PRO A 12 13.89 -11.25 42.53
CA PRO A 12 13.69 -10.63 41.23
C PRO A 12 15.04 -10.24 40.65
N ALA A 13 15.31 -10.70 39.42
CA ALA A 13 16.53 -10.36 38.70
C ALA A 13 16.67 -8.83 38.60
N VAL A 14 17.80 -8.30 39.08
CA VAL A 14 18.20 -6.90 38.93
C VAL A 14 18.13 -6.54 37.44
N ARG A 15 17.21 -5.65 37.04
CA ARG A 15 17.21 -5.03 35.71
C ARG A 15 18.57 -4.32 35.57
N ARG A 16 19.43 -4.84 34.69
CA ARG A 16 20.68 -4.14 34.35
C ARG A 16 20.35 -2.84 33.64
N ASP A 17 21.03 -1.77 34.02
CA ASP A 17 20.88 -0.44 33.43
C ASP A 17 21.53 -0.40 32.03
N ARG A 18 20.70 -0.29 30.99
CA ARG A 18 21.14 -0.36 29.58
C ARG A 18 22.08 0.77 29.21
N LEU A 19 21.88 1.96 29.79
CA LEU A 19 22.77 3.09 29.60
C LEU A 19 24.19 2.74 30.05
N THR A 20 24.33 2.19 31.26
CA THR A 20 25.62 1.76 31.81
C THR A 20 26.26 0.65 30.96
N GLU A 21 25.46 -0.28 30.42
CA GLU A 21 25.98 -1.36 29.55
C GLU A 21 26.50 -0.82 28.21
N VAL A 22 25.76 0.08 27.57
CA VAL A 22 26.18 0.76 26.34
C VAL A 22 27.46 1.57 26.57
N GLN A 23 27.50 2.37 27.64
CA GLN A 23 28.67 3.18 27.97
C GLN A 23 29.90 2.30 28.23
N SER A 24 29.75 1.23 29.02
CA SER A 24 30.83 0.28 29.28
C SER A 24 31.34 -0.38 28.01
N MET A 25 30.43 -0.77 27.09
CA MET A 25 30.81 -1.38 25.81
C MET A 25 31.58 -0.40 24.92
N VAL A 26 31.06 0.83 24.80
CA VAL A 26 31.70 1.90 24.03
C VAL A 26 33.09 2.18 24.60
N ASP A 27 33.24 2.33 25.93
CA ASP A 27 34.53 2.66 26.54
C ASP A 27 35.54 1.52 26.40
N ALA A 28 35.10 0.26 26.47
CA ALA A 28 35.94 -0.88 26.13
C ALA A 28 36.47 -0.78 24.70
N MET A 29 35.60 -0.50 23.71
CA MET A 29 36.00 -0.30 22.31
C MET A 29 36.96 0.89 22.15
N LYS A 30 36.80 1.97 22.93
CA LYS A 30 37.73 3.12 22.90
C LYS A 30 39.12 2.76 23.39
N SER A 31 39.25 1.83 24.33
CA SER A 31 40.56 1.41 24.86
C SER A 31 41.31 0.43 23.95
N GLU A 32 40.63 -0.17 22.98
CA GLU A 32 41.20 -1.19 22.09
C GLU A 32 41.94 -0.55 20.91
N LYS A 33 43.09 -1.15 20.54
CA LYS A 33 43.86 -0.74 19.36
C LYS A 33 43.16 -1.15 18.06
N GLU A 34 42.53 -2.32 18.08
CA GLU A 34 41.69 -2.86 17.02
C GLU A 34 40.44 -3.49 17.66
N ILE A 35 39.26 -3.13 17.15
CA ILE A 35 37.98 -3.55 17.72
C ILE A 35 37.61 -4.95 17.20
N PRO A 36 37.51 -5.98 18.06
CA PRO A 36 37.06 -7.31 17.67
C PRO A 36 35.63 -7.30 17.14
N GLU A 37 35.34 -8.20 16.21
CA GLU A 37 33.99 -8.41 15.67
C GLU A 37 32.91 -8.60 16.76
N GLY A 38 33.24 -9.36 17.81
CA GLY A 38 32.31 -9.60 18.92
C GLY A 38 31.86 -8.31 19.63
N ARG A 39 32.66 -7.25 19.63
CA ARG A 39 32.28 -5.94 20.19
C ARG A 39 31.23 -5.23 19.34
N PHE A 40 31.36 -5.31 18.01
CA PHE A 40 30.36 -4.77 17.09
C PHE A 40 29.03 -5.49 17.23
N THR A 41 29.06 -6.82 17.30
CA THR A 41 27.85 -7.62 17.51
C THR A 41 27.19 -7.30 18.85
N ALA A 42 27.98 -7.22 19.93
CA ALA A 42 27.45 -6.91 21.26
C ALA A 42 26.85 -5.50 21.35
N LEU A 43 27.53 -4.48 20.79
CA LEU A 43 27.00 -3.12 20.75
C LEU A 43 25.76 -3.03 19.84
N GLY A 44 25.74 -3.75 18.72
CA GLY A 44 24.56 -3.85 17.85
C GLY A 44 23.34 -4.41 18.59
N MET A 45 23.51 -5.47 19.38
CA MET A 45 22.44 -6.02 20.22
C MET A 45 21.93 -5.00 21.25
N LEU A 46 22.84 -4.28 21.93
CA LEU A 46 22.46 -3.24 22.89
C LEU A 46 21.69 -2.09 22.24
N ILE A 47 22.07 -1.70 21.01
CA ILE A 47 21.37 -0.68 20.22
C ILE A 47 19.98 -1.17 19.82
N THR A 48 19.83 -2.43 19.41
CA THR A 48 18.52 -3.02 19.10
C THR A 48 17.62 -3.04 20.33
N ASP A 49 18.14 -3.51 21.47
CA ASP A 49 17.39 -3.55 22.72
C ASP A 49 16.99 -2.15 23.20
N ALA A 50 17.88 -1.17 23.08
CA ALA A 50 17.58 0.22 23.40
C ALA A 50 16.56 0.84 22.44
N SER A 51 16.60 0.47 21.14
CA SER A 51 15.60 0.90 20.15
C SER A 51 14.23 0.33 20.45
N LEU A 52 14.13 -0.96 20.76
CA LEU A 52 12.86 -1.62 21.11
C LEU A 52 12.28 -1.12 22.43
N ALA A 53 13.13 -0.73 23.37
CA ALA A 53 12.72 -0.20 24.67
C ALA A 53 12.45 1.32 24.66
N ALA A 54 12.63 1.99 23.52
CA ALA A 54 12.62 3.45 23.40
C ALA A 54 13.53 4.18 24.41
N ASP A 55 14.69 3.59 24.70
CA ASP A 55 15.66 4.10 25.67
C ASP A 55 16.57 5.16 25.01
N GLU A 56 16.07 6.40 24.98
CA GLU A 56 16.74 7.54 24.33
C GLU A 56 18.16 7.77 24.87
N SER A 57 18.32 7.75 26.20
CA SER A 57 19.62 7.95 26.85
C SER A 57 20.66 6.91 26.43
N ALA A 58 20.28 5.64 26.36
CA ALA A 58 21.17 4.58 25.91
C ALA A 58 21.53 4.72 24.42
N LEU A 59 20.57 5.10 23.58
CA LEU A 59 20.81 5.34 22.15
C LEU A 59 21.70 6.56 21.89
N GLU A 60 21.54 7.64 22.65
CA GLU A 60 22.41 8.82 22.58
C GLU A 60 23.84 8.47 23.00
N ALA A 61 24.00 7.70 24.08
CA ALA A 61 25.31 7.23 24.52
C ALA A 61 26.00 6.36 23.44
N ALA A 62 25.24 5.46 22.81
CA ALA A 62 25.75 4.64 21.69
C ALA A 62 26.15 5.52 20.50
N HIS A 63 25.28 6.43 20.07
CA HIS A 63 25.51 7.29 18.92
C HIS A 63 26.75 8.18 19.10
N ASN A 64 26.86 8.84 20.25
CA ASN A 64 28.00 9.69 20.58
C ASN A 64 29.31 8.88 20.67
N GLY A 65 29.25 7.69 21.27
CA GLY A 65 30.37 6.76 21.35
C GLY A 65 30.89 6.32 19.98
N LEU A 66 29.98 5.91 19.10
CA LEU A 66 30.29 5.47 17.74
C LEU A 66 30.88 6.61 16.89
N ARG A 67 30.32 7.83 16.97
CA ARG A 67 30.87 9.01 16.28
C ARG A 67 32.28 9.36 16.77
N TRP A 68 32.53 9.23 18.07
CA TRP A 68 33.88 9.42 18.62
C TRP A 68 34.86 8.38 18.07
N LEU A 69 34.48 7.10 18.08
CA LEU A 69 35.31 6.00 17.53
C LEU A 69 35.63 6.27 16.06
N TYR A 70 34.63 6.59 15.25
CA TYR A 70 34.81 6.95 13.84
C TYR A 70 35.76 8.16 13.66
N GLY A 71 35.57 9.21 14.46
CA GLY A 71 36.40 10.41 14.43
C GLY A 71 37.86 10.16 14.79
N ARG A 72 38.13 9.27 15.75
CA ARG A 72 39.49 8.85 16.11
C ARG A 72 40.21 8.21 14.92
N TYR A 73 39.58 7.25 14.25
CA TYR A 73 40.21 6.56 13.12
C TYR A 73 40.48 7.48 11.93
N VAL A 74 39.58 8.44 11.65
CA VAL A 74 39.75 9.41 10.57
C VAL A 74 40.84 10.45 10.89
N ARG A 75 40.98 10.87 12.14
CA ARG A 75 41.95 11.91 12.56
C ARG A 75 43.37 11.37 12.77
N ASP A 76 43.51 10.16 13.29
CA ASP A 76 44.81 9.60 13.66
C ASP A 76 45.53 8.92 12.48
N GLY A 77 44.94 8.95 11.27
CA GLY A 77 45.51 8.28 10.08
C GLY A 77 45.64 6.77 10.25
N ALA A 78 44.89 6.18 11.18
CA ALA A 78 44.93 4.77 11.49
C ALA A 78 44.32 3.97 10.33
N ASP A 79 45.05 2.94 9.86
CA ASP A 79 44.64 2.07 8.76
C ASP A 79 43.53 1.12 9.21
N ILE A 80 42.30 1.64 9.26
CA ILE A 80 41.11 0.86 9.58
C ILE A 80 40.71 0.02 8.37
N ARG A 81 40.50 -1.28 8.56
CA ARG A 81 39.96 -2.15 7.51
C ARG A 81 38.63 -1.57 7.03
N ALA A 82 38.43 -1.53 5.72
CA ALA A 82 37.23 -0.98 5.08
C ALA A 82 35.93 -1.54 5.70
N GLU A 83 35.96 -2.80 6.11
CA GLU A 83 34.88 -3.48 6.81
C GLU A 83 34.53 -2.88 8.18
N GLN A 84 35.52 -2.62 9.05
CA GLN A 84 35.28 -2.00 10.37
C GLN A 84 34.74 -0.57 10.21
N ARG A 85 35.23 0.16 9.21
CA ARG A 85 34.70 1.48 8.85
C ARG A 85 33.24 1.40 8.42
N GLY A 86 32.90 0.42 7.57
CA GLY A 86 31.52 0.17 7.14
C GLY A 86 30.60 -0.17 8.32
N ARG A 87 31.05 -1.03 9.24
CA ARG A 87 30.29 -1.40 10.44
C ARG A 87 30.06 -0.22 11.38
N LEU A 88 31.06 0.63 11.60
CA LEU A 88 30.91 1.87 12.37
C LEU A 88 29.88 2.81 11.74
N LEU A 89 29.99 3.06 10.42
CA LEU A 89 29.04 3.91 9.70
C LEU A 89 27.61 3.34 9.76
N GLY A 90 27.44 2.04 9.56
CA GLY A 90 26.14 1.38 9.67
C GLY A 90 25.52 1.52 11.06
N LEU A 91 26.27 1.29 12.13
CA LEU A 91 25.76 1.46 13.50
C LEU A 91 25.48 2.94 13.85
N ILE A 92 26.26 3.88 13.30
CA ILE A 92 26.00 5.32 13.44
C ILE A 92 24.66 5.66 12.78
N ASP A 93 24.41 5.16 11.58
CA ASP A 93 23.17 5.43 10.85
C ASP A 93 21.97 4.78 11.54
N VAL A 94 22.09 3.53 12.00
CA VAL A 94 21.02 2.85 12.75
C VAL A 94 20.69 3.61 14.04
N THR A 95 21.68 3.95 14.86
CA THR A 95 21.44 4.73 16.10
C THR A 95 20.86 6.11 15.82
N TYR A 96 21.34 6.79 14.77
CA TYR A 96 20.82 8.08 14.33
C TYR A 96 19.34 8.01 13.95
N TRP A 97 18.98 7.00 13.17
CA TRP A 97 17.62 6.81 12.68
C TRP A 97 16.68 6.27 13.74
N SER A 98 17.16 5.46 14.69
CA SER A 98 16.41 5.05 15.88
C SER A 98 16.06 6.26 16.75
N LEU A 99 17.04 7.11 17.10
CA LEU A 99 16.81 8.33 17.88
C LEU A 99 15.78 9.29 17.25
N ARG A 100 15.73 9.32 15.91
CA ARG A 100 14.76 10.14 15.16
C ARG A 100 13.34 9.58 15.14
N ARG A 101 13.17 8.29 15.46
CA ARG A 101 11.91 7.54 15.37
C ARG A 101 11.34 7.12 16.73
N LEU A 102 12.05 7.38 17.83
CA LEU A 102 11.51 7.09 19.17
C LEU A 102 10.24 7.91 19.45
N PRO A 103 9.21 7.31 20.07
CA PRO A 103 8.07 8.04 20.64
C PRO A 103 8.54 9.10 21.64
N SER A 104 7.80 10.19 21.75
CA SER A 104 8.27 11.36 22.50
C SER A 104 8.09 11.14 24.01
N GLY A 105 9.19 11.17 24.77
CA GLY A 105 9.16 11.53 26.20
C GLY A 105 9.27 13.04 26.41
N LEU A 106 9.16 13.83 25.33
CA LEU A 106 9.62 15.21 25.28
C LEU A 106 8.49 16.17 25.65
N GLN A 107 8.55 16.77 26.85
CA GLN A 107 7.67 17.89 27.23
C GLN A 107 8.11 19.19 26.55
N LEU A 108 7.93 19.31 25.23
CA LEU A 108 7.93 20.61 24.56
C LEU A 108 6.62 21.32 24.93
N SER A 109 6.65 22.30 25.84
CA SER A 109 5.50 23.16 26.09
C SER A 109 5.53 24.33 25.10
N LEU A 110 4.98 24.12 23.91
CA LEU A 110 4.77 25.18 22.93
C LEU A 110 3.36 25.75 23.09
N ASP A 111 3.27 27.07 23.18
CA ASP A 111 1.99 27.76 23.02
C ASP A 111 1.51 27.57 21.57
N PRO A 112 0.29 27.07 21.31
CA PRO A 112 -0.26 26.89 19.97
C PRO A 112 -0.25 28.15 19.10
N SER A 113 -0.32 29.33 19.72
CA SER A 113 -0.28 30.62 19.02
C SER A 113 1.15 31.08 18.69
N SER A 114 2.17 30.43 19.25
CA SER A 114 3.56 30.85 19.09
C SER A 114 4.09 30.60 17.67
N HIS A 115 5.01 31.47 17.23
CA HIS A 115 5.74 31.28 15.97
C HIS A 115 6.49 29.94 15.92
N ALA A 116 6.88 29.37 17.06
CA ALA A 116 7.53 28.05 17.12
C ALA A 116 6.57 26.89 16.83
N ALA A 117 5.33 26.94 17.35
CA ALA A 117 4.30 25.96 17.02
C ALA A 117 3.91 26.07 15.55
N ARG A 118 3.64 27.29 15.06
CA ARG A 118 3.31 27.55 13.66
C ARG A 118 4.44 27.12 12.70
N PHE A 119 5.70 27.37 13.06
CA PHE A 119 6.86 26.90 12.29
C PHE A 119 6.84 25.38 12.10
N LEU A 120 6.63 24.61 13.17
CA LEU A 120 6.56 23.15 13.08
C LEU A 120 5.38 22.67 12.23
N VAL A 121 4.22 23.32 12.34
CA VAL A 121 3.04 23.00 11.54
C VAL A 121 3.28 23.27 10.05
N GLU A 122 3.92 24.38 9.70
CA GLU A 122 4.22 24.72 8.29
C GLU A 122 5.18 23.72 7.65
N ILE A 123 6.28 23.37 8.31
CA ILE A 123 7.26 22.41 7.76
C ILE A 123 6.76 20.95 7.79
N ALA A 124 5.72 20.66 8.59
CA ALA A 124 5.03 19.38 8.58
C ALA A 124 4.01 19.28 7.42
N ARG A 125 3.34 20.39 7.09
CA ARG A 125 2.40 20.47 5.96
C ARG A 125 3.13 20.47 4.61
N GLU A 126 4.27 21.17 4.56
CA GLU A 126 5.07 21.32 3.36
C GLU A 126 6.55 21.12 3.70
N PRO A 127 7.07 19.90 3.51
CA PRO A 127 8.49 19.63 3.70
C PRO A 127 9.36 20.45 2.73
N GLY A 128 10.54 20.85 3.17
CA GLY A 128 11.54 21.52 2.34
C GLY A 128 11.47 23.05 2.30
N LEU A 129 10.63 23.69 3.13
CA LEU A 129 10.49 25.15 3.15
C LEU A 129 11.80 25.85 3.55
N ASN A 130 12.17 26.89 2.80
CA ASN A 130 13.33 27.72 3.10
C ASN A 130 13.01 28.83 4.11
N ASN A 131 14.04 29.54 4.58
CA ASN A 131 13.86 30.59 5.58
C ASN A 131 13.05 31.79 5.07
N GLU A 132 13.20 32.16 3.80
CA GLU A 132 12.48 33.27 3.19
C GLU A 132 10.97 32.99 3.14
N THR A 133 10.58 31.80 2.67
CA THR A 133 9.16 31.37 2.61
C THR A 133 8.57 31.24 4.02
N LEU A 134 9.32 30.70 4.98
CA LEU A 134 8.85 30.60 6.37
C LEU A 134 8.71 31.96 7.05
N ALA A 135 9.56 32.93 6.71
CA ALA A 135 9.46 34.30 7.22
C ALA A 135 8.15 34.95 6.78
N GLU A 136 7.81 34.82 5.50
CA GLU A 136 6.55 35.30 4.93
C GLU A 136 5.33 34.62 5.57
N ARG A 137 5.32 33.29 5.72
CA ARG A 137 4.17 32.55 6.26
C ARG A 137 3.94 32.75 7.76
N LEU A 138 5.02 32.95 8.51
CA LEU A 138 4.95 33.16 9.95
C LEU A 138 4.75 34.64 10.32
N ASP A 139 4.89 35.55 9.35
CA ASP A 139 4.89 37.01 9.54
C ASP A 139 6.00 37.46 10.50
N VAL A 140 7.23 37.00 10.24
CA VAL A 140 8.42 37.29 11.06
C VAL A 140 9.67 37.46 10.19
N ASP A 141 10.72 38.08 10.73
CA ASP A 141 12.00 38.21 10.02
C ASP A 141 12.72 36.85 9.81
N VAL A 142 13.50 36.75 8.72
CA VAL A 142 14.33 35.58 8.36
C VAL A 142 15.31 35.15 9.48
N THR A 143 15.76 36.10 10.29
CA THR A 143 16.61 35.85 11.47
C THR A 143 15.85 35.19 12.62
N GLU A 144 14.57 35.54 12.80
CA GLU A 144 13.63 34.95 13.76
C GLU A 144 13.35 33.49 13.37
N VAL A 145 13.09 33.21 12.08
CA VAL A 145 12.94 31.84 11.54
C VAL A 145 14.19 31.00 11.83
N SER A 146 15.37 31.56 11.59
CA SER A 146 16.64 30.87 11.87
C SER A 146 16.85 30.58 13.36
N ARG A 147 16.34 31.45 14.25
CA ARG A 147 16.38 31.26 15.70
C ARG A 147 15.41 30.16 16.14
N ILE A 148 14.19 30.17 15.63
CA ILE A 148 13.16 29.15 15.89
C ILE A 148 13.63 27.79 15.38
N GLY A 149 14.06 27.70 14.11
CA GLY A 149 14.54 26.46 13.50
C GLY A 149 15.73 25.86 14.24
N ARG A 150 16.69 26.67 14.72
CA ARG A 150 17.77 26.17 15.59
C ARG A 150 17.26 25.56 16.90
N ARG A 151 16.23 26.15 17.51
CA ARG A 151 15.61 25.61 18.73
C ARG A 151 14.92 24.28 18.45
N MET A 152 14.17 24.18 17.36
CA MET A 152 13.45 22.97 16.94
C MET A 152 14.41 21.84 16.52
N LEU A 153 15.54 22.21 15.89
CA LEU A 153 16.64 21.30 15.58
C LEU A 153 17.30 20.74 16.85
N ALA A 154 17.56 21.61 17.82
CA ALA A 154 18.17 21.22 19.09
C ALA A 154 17.25 20.29 19.92
N SER A 155 15.93 20.44 19.80
CA SER A 155 14.95 19.56 20.43
C SER A 155 14.57 18.33 19.59
N GLY A 156 15.21 18.13 18.42
CA GLY A 156 15.06 16.93 17.60
C GLY A 156 13.72 16.79 16.87
N VAL A 157 12.86 17.81 16.88
CA VAL A 157 11.52 17.79 16.24
C VAL A 157 11.51 18.36 14.82
N ALA A 158 12.58 19.06 14.43
CA ALA A 158 12.81 19.50 13.07
C ALA A 158 14.23 19.13 12.64
N TRP A 159 14.45 19.00 11.33
CA TRP A 159 15.79 18.88 10.78
C TRP A 159 16.02 19.88 9.65
N ARG A 160 17.30 20.19 9.45
CA ARG A 160 17.74 21.17 8.46
C ARG A 160 18.53 20.47 7.38
N SER A 161 18.08 20.60 6.15
CA SER A 161 18.80 20.20 4.94
C SER A 161 19.40 21.45 4.28
N ARG A 162 20.52 21.30 3.55
CA ARG A 162 21.14 22.40 2.80
C ARG A 162 20.90 22.16 1.32
N GLN A 163 19.99 22.92 0.73
CA GLN A 163 19.72 22.88 -0.71
C GLN A 163 20.36 24.12 -1.35
N TRP A 164 21.43 23.89 -2.13
CA TRP A 164 22.19 24.95 -2.81
C TRP A 164 22.72 26.04 -1.84
N ARG A 165 22.23 27.28 -1.97
CA ARG A 165 22.62 28.45 -1.16
C ARG A 165 21.69 28.71 0.02
N HIS A 166 20.62 27.94 0.20
CA HIS A 166 19.60 28.15 1.22
C HIS A 166 19.51 26.96 2.18
N ASN A 167 19.01 27.22 3.39
CA ASN A 167 18.65 26.17 4.34
C ASN A 167 17.17 25.84 4.13
N SER A 168 16.84 24.55 4.10
CA SER A 168 15.47 24.04 4.07
C SER A 168 15.17 23.28 5.37
N TRP A 169 13.92 23.34 5.80
CA TRP A 169 13.45 22.73 7.03
C TRP A 169 12.39 21.67 6.78
N ASP A 170 12.47 20.61 7.56
CA ASP A 170 11.61 19.45 7.47
C ASP A 170 11.26 18.99 8.90
N VAL A 171 10.05 18.50 9.12
CA VAL A 171 9.68 17.87 10.40
C VAL A 171 10.35 16.49 10.51
N THR A 172 10.76 16.10 11.73
CA THR A 172 11.21 14.72 11.98
C THR A 172 10.02 13.83 12.35
N PRO A 173 10.12 12.48 12.29
CA PRO A 173 9.08 11.59 12.82
C PRO A 173 8.72 11.89 14.29
N ARG A 174 9.73 12.22 15.10
CA ARG A 174 9.56 12.73 16.47
C ARG A 174 8.73 14.02 16.53
N GLY A 175 9.00 14.98 15.65
CA GLY A 175 8.23 16.22 15.56
C GLY A 175 6.81 16.01 15.07
N MET A 176 6.61 15.06 14.15
CA MET A 176 5.29 14.67 13.66
C MET A 176 4.45 14.07 14.80
N HIS A 177 5.02 13.11 15.53
CA HIS A 177 4.38 12.51 16.69
C HIS A 177 4.06 13.56 17.78
N TYR A 178 4.98 14.49 18.06
CA TYR A 178 4.72 15.61 18.98
C TYR A 178 3.54 16.48 18.53
N LEU A 179 3.45 16.81 17.24
CA LEU A 179 2.34 17.61 16.70
C LEU A 179 1.00 16.88 16.77
N GLU A 180 1.00 15.55 16.62
CA GLU A 180 -0.16 14.68 16.77
C GLU A 180 -0.61 14.58 18.24
N GLU A 181 0.32 14.32 19.17
CA GLU A 181 0.03 14.19 20.60
C GLU A 181 -0.46 15.50 21.24
N THR A 182 0.07 16.65 20.78
CA THR A 182 -0.31 17.96 21.30
C THR A 182 -1.51 18.60 20.59
N GLY A 183 -2.01 17.98 19.51
CA GLY A 183 -3.09 18.53 18.69
C GLY A 183 -2.72 19.81 17.94
N LEU A 184 -1.41 20.09 17.78
CA LEU A 184 -0.92 21.29 17.11
C LEU A 184 -0.99 21.20 15.59
N LEU A 185 -0.99 20.00 14.99
CA LEU A 185 -1.32 19.84 13.58
C LEU A 185 -2.85 19.78 13.42
N PRO A 186 -3.50 20.81 12.85
CA PRO A 186 -4.90 20.70 12.50
C PRO A 186 -4.98 19.68 11.37
N GLN A 187 -5.76 18.61 11.56
CA GLN A 187 -6.06 17.69 10.48
C GLN A 187 -6.58 18.50 9.28
N PRO A 188 -6.16 18.20 8.03
CA PRO A 188 -6.81 18.75 6.87
C PRO A 188 -8.31 18.55 7.08
N GLN A 189 -9.10 19.62 6.97
CA GLN A 189 -10.55 19.49 6.95
C GLN A 189 -10.91 18.69 5.70
N GLU A 190 -10.89 17.36 5.83
CA GLU A 190 -11.94 16.56 5.24
C GLU A 190 -13.26 17.21 5.67
N PRO A 191 -14.22 17.41 4.77
CA PRO A 191 -15.55 17.78 5.22
C PRO A 191 -15.93 16.76 6.28
N ALA A 192 -16.16 17.24 7.51
CA ALA A 192 -16.39 16.39 8.65
C ALA A 192 -17.40 15.32 8.24
N ALA A 193 -17.00 14.05 8.32
CA ALA A 193 -18.00 13.04 8.56
C ALA A 193 -18.76 13.55 9.80
N PRO A 194 -20.08 13.73 9.72
CA PRO A 194 -20.83 14.14 10.89
C PRO A 194 -20.47 13.18 12.03
N ALA A 195 -20.49 13.67 13.26
CA ALA A 195 -20.53 12.80 14.44
C ALA A 195 -21.48 11.62 14.16
N PRO A 196 -21.31 10.44 14.78
CA PRO A 196 -22.38 9.46 14.76
C PRO A 196 -23.55 10.07 15.56
N GLU A 197 -24.31 10.96 14.92
CA GLU A 197 -25.75 10.83 14.93
C GLU A 197 -25.99 9.34 14.70
N GLU A 198 -26.86 8.74 15.49
CA GLU A 198 -27.50 7.50 15.09
C GLU A 198 -28.01 7.73 13.68
N ARG A 199 -27.21 7.36 12.67
CA ARG A 199 -27.57 7.57 11.27
C ARG A 199 -28.78 6.69 11.11
N GLU A 200 -29.95 7.32 10.97
CA GLU A 200 -31.14 6.64 10.47
C GLU A 200 -30.64 5.82 9.27
N ALA A 201 -30.69 4.49 9.39
CA ALA A 201 -30.03 3.58 8.46
C ALA A 201 -30.38 4.01 7.03
N ASP A 202 -29.37 4.34 6.23
CA ASP A 202 -29.60 4.73 4.84
C ASP A 202 -30.23 3.50 4.17
N LEU A 203 -31.49 3.65 3.72
CA LEU A 203 -32.36 2.51 3.40
C LEU A 203 -32.04 1.87 2.03
N ASP A 204 -31.00 2.36 1.37
CA ASP A 204 -30.53 1.94 0.06
C ASP A 204 -29.55 0.77 0.19
N HIS A 205 -29.84 -0.33 -0.52
CA HIS A 205 -29.02 -1.55 -0.51
C HIS A 205 -28.48 -1.84 -1.90
N PHE A 206 -27.15 -1.88 -2.04
CA PHE A 206 -26.51 -2.25 -3.30
C PHE A 206 -25.84 -3.61 -3.13
N VAL A 207 -26.21 -4.55 -4.01
CA VAL A 207 -25.64 -5.88 -4.04
C VAL A 207 -24.51 -5.89 -5.05
N GLY A 208 -23.38 -6.47 -4.67
CA GLY A 208 -22.25 -6.69 -5.56
C GLY A 208 -21.85 -8.15 -5.57
N VAL A 209 -21.65 -8.72 -6.75
CA VAL A 209 -21.20 -10.10 -6.92
C VAL A 209 -19.96 -10.12 -7.79
N LYS A 210 -18.86 -10.63 -7.24
CA LYS A 210 -17.68 -11.03 -8.00
C LYS A 210 -17.86 -12.45 -8.50
N VAL A 211 -17.71 -12.64 -9.80
CA VAL A 211 -17.75 -13.96 -10.45
C VAL A 211 -16.32 -14.42 -10.73
N ARG A 212 -15.96 -15.60 -10.22
CA ARG A 212 -14.74 -16.34 -10.58
C ARG A 212 -15.13 -17.70 -11.18
N PRO A 213 -14.23 -18.38 -11.91
CA PRO A 213 -14.56 -19.66 -12.55
C PRO A 213 -15.12 -20.74 -11.60
N SER A 214 -14.69 -20.74 -10.34
CA SER A 214 -15.07 -21.74 -9.33
C SER A 214 -15.67 -21.15 -8.04
N ARG A 215 -15.95 -19.83 -8.01
CA ARG A 215 -16.45 -19.17 -6.80
C ARG A 215 -17.25 -17.91 -7.12
N LEU A 216 -18.29 -17.67 -6.34
CA LEU A 216 -18.98 -16.40 -6.22
C LEU A 216 -18.65 -15.78 -4.87
N THR A 217 -18.35 -14.48 -4.86
CA THR A 217 -18.25 -13.70 -3.63
C THR A 217 -19.20 -12.54 -3.73
N GLY A 218 -20.04 -12.37 -2.71
CA GLY A 218 -21.12 -11.39 -2.69
C GLY A 218 -21.01 -10.47 -1.50
N ALA A 219 -21.37 -9.21 -1.69
CA ALA A 219 -21.49 -8.23 -0.62
C ALA A 219 -22.76 -7.38 -0.82
N VAL A 220 -23.39 -6.99 0.27
CA VAL A 220 -24.41 -5.94 0.27
C VAL A 220 -23.86 -4.75 1.02
N ILE A 221 -23.95 -3.56 0.41
CA ILE A 221 -23.51 -2.30 1.01
C ILE A 221 -24.69 -1.34 1.18
N ASP A 222 -24.57 -0.43 2.14
CA ASP A 222 -25.41 0.77 2.19
C ASP A 222 -24.91 1.87 1.23
N ALA A 223 -25.64 2.98 1.12
CA ALA A 223 -25.24 4.11 0.27
C ALA A 223 -23.96 4.84 0.74
N SER A 224 -23.50 4.63 1.98
CA SER A 224 -22.19 5.09 2.44
C SER A 224 -21.04 4.19 1.97
N GLY A 225 -21.37 3.00 1.45
CA GLY A 225 -20.43 1.97 1.04
C GLY A 225 -19.94 1.08 2.17
N THR A 226 -20.65 1.07 3.30
CA THR A 226 -20.42 0.16 4.42
C THR A 226 -20.99 -1.21 4.09
N THR A 227 -20.19 -2.26 4.26
CA THR A 227 -20.64 -3.64 4.03
C THR A 227 -21.58 -4.10 5.15
N LEU A 228 -22.81 -4.42 4.80
CA LEU A 228 -23.86 -4.91 5.71
C LEU A 228 -23.80 -6.43 5.85
N THR A 229 -23.60 -7.14 4.74
CA THR A 229 -23.43 -8.59 4.74
C THR A 229 -22.51 -9.04 3.62
N ARG A 230 -21.95 -10.24 3.78
CA ARG A 230 -21.09 -10.90 2.81
C ARG A 230 -21.39 -12.38 2.79
N ALA A 231 -21.31 -12.98 1.60
CA ALA A 231 -21.31 -14.43 1.44
C ALA A 231 -20.30 -14.86 0.39
N ASP A 232 -19.94 -16.13 0.46
CA ASP A 232 -19.10 -16.82 -0.50
C ASP A 232 -19.79 -18.13 -0.87
N ARG A 233 -19.78 -18.51 -2.14
CA ARG A 233 -20.38 -19.74 -2.65
C ARG A 233 -19.44 -20.38 -3.66
N GLU A 234 -19.17 -21.67 -3.52
CA GLU A 234 -18.47 -22.42 -4.59
C GLU A 234 -19.34 -22.45 -5.84
N LEU A 235 -18.69 -22.30 -7.00
CA LEU A 235 -19.34 -22.30 -8.30
C LEU A 235 -18.89 -23.52 -9.09
N ASN A 236 -19.85 -24.39 -9.43
CA ASN A 236 -19.58 -25.41 -10.43
C ASN A 236 -19.46 -24.77 -11.83
N PRO A 237 -18.68 -25.35 -12.75
CA PRO A 237 -18.58 -24.84 -14.10
C PRO A 237 -19.94 -24.63 -14.76
N VAL A 238 -20.23 -23.39 -15.12
CA VAL A 238 -21.48 -22.99 -15.77
C VAL A 238 -21.27 -22.93 -17.27
N GLY A 239 -22.10 -23.67 -18.02
CA GLY A 239 -21.94 -23.85 -19.46
C GLY A 239 -22.84 -22.99 -20.34
N SER A 240 -23.82 -22.28 -19.76
CA SER A 240 -24.80 -21.50 -20.53
C SER A 240 -25.21 -20.19 -19.85
N GLU A 241 -25.70 -19.24 -20.63
CA GLU A 241 -26.25 -17.95 -20.13
C GLU A 241 -27.38 -18.19 -19.11
N ARG A 242 -28.34 -19.07 -19.44
CA ARG A 242 -29.48 -19.37 -18.56
C ARG A 242 -29.02 -19.90 -17.21
N GLU A 243 -28.06 -20.83 -17.22
CA GLU A 243 -27.51 -21.40 -15.99
C GLU A 243 -26.75 -20.33 -15.18
N ALA A 244 -25.96 -19.48 -15.83
CA ALA A 244 -25.28 -18.36 -15.18
C ALA A 244 -26.26 -17.43 -14.49
N VAL A 245 -27.33 -17.04 -15.18
CA VAL A 245 -28.37 -16.15 -14.65
C VAL A 245 -29.08 -16.78 -13.47
N THR A 246 -29.46 -18.06 -13.55
CA THR A 246 -30.11 -18.77 -12.43
C THR A 246 -29.20 -18.80 -11.20
N VAL A 247 -27.95 -19.24 -11.35
CA VAL A 247 -27.03 -19.38 -10.21
C VAL A 247 -26.71 -18.02 -9.57
N LEU A 248 -26.53 -16.98 -10.38
CA LEU A 248 -26.30 -15.62 -9.89
C LEU A 248 -27.54 -15.04 -9.20
N ALA A 249 -28.74 -15.22 -9.77
CA ALA A 249 -29.99 -14.76 -9.16
C ALA A 249 -30.24 -15.45 -7.81
N ASP A 250 -30.02 -16.77 -7.72
CA ASP A 250 -30.15 -17.53 -6.47
C ASP A 250 -29.14 -17.07 -5.41
N PHE A 251 -27.95 -16.62 -5.83
CA PHE A 251 -26.95 -16.08 -4.91
C PHE A 251 -27.30 -14.66 -4.45
N VAL A 252 -27.84 -13.83 -5.34
CA VAL A 252 -28.36 -12.50 -4.99
C VAL A 252 -29.52 -12.61 -4.00
N ALA A 253 -30.45 -13.56 -4.20
CA ALA A 253 -31.53 -13.82 -3.26
C ALA A 253 -30.99 -14.21 -1.86
N GLU A 254 -30.00 -15.11 -1.79
CA GLU A 254 -29.34 -15.47 -0.52
C GLU A 254 -28.73 -14.25 0.19
N LEU A 255 -28.06 -13.37 -0.55
CA LEU A 255 -27.44 -12.16 0.01
C LEU A 255 -28.48 -11.19 0.57
N MET A 256 -29.59 -11.00 -0.17
CA MET A 256 -30.68 -10.12 0.24
C MET A 256 -31.43 -10.66 1.46
N ASP A 257 -31.65 -11.97 1.55
CA ASP A 257 -32.27 -12.59 2.73
C ASP A 257 -31.42 -12.46 4.00
N ARG A 258 -30.10 -12.36 3.85
CA ARG A 258 -29.15 -12.15 4.95
C ARG A 258 -28.92 -10.68 5.30
N ALA A 259 -29.30 -9.76 4.41
CA ALA A 259 -29.14 -8.34 4.68
C ALA A 259 -30.13 -7.91 5.78
N PRO A 260 -29.76 -6.96 6.65
CA PRO A 260 -30.68 -6.38 7.61
C PRO A 260 -31.97 -5.92 6.91
N ALA A 261 -33.12 -6.22 7.49
CA ALA A 261 -34.39 -5.81 6.92
C ALA A 261 -34.41 -4.29 6.73
N VAL A 262 -34.86 -3.84 5.56
CA VAL A 262 -35.07 -2.42 5.28
C VAL A 262 -36.23 -1.93 6.15
N GLY A 263 -35.92 -1.27 7.27
CA GLY A 263 -36.91 -0.76 8.21
C GLY A 263 -37.83 0.29 7.57
N GLY A 264 -39.13 0.12 7.72
CA GLY A 264 -40.15 0.91 7.01
C GLY A 264 -40.30 2.37 7.48
N LYS A 265 -40.11 3.29 6.53
CA LYS A 265 -40.88 4.54 6.34
C LYS A 265 -41.04 4.75 4.83
N ALA A 266 -42.07 5.48 4.42
CA ALA A 266 -42.46 5.71 3.02
C ALA A 266 -41.47 6.62 2.24
N GLY A 267 -40.22 6.19 2.13
CA GLY A 267 -39.18 6.78 1.28
C GLY A 267 -38.94 5.97 0.00
N VAL A 268 -38.28 6.59 -0.98
CA VAL A 268 -37.84 5.87 -2.20
C VAL A 268 -36.59 5.07 -1.86
N HIS A 269 -36.72 3.76 -1.76
CA HIS A 269 -35.61 2.84 -1.58
C HIS A 269 -34.92 2.56 -2.92
N ARG A 270 -33.61 2.75 -3.00
CA ARG A 270 -32.80 2.40 -4.16
C ARG A 270 -32.07 1.10 -3.89
N THR A 271 -32.33 0.13 -4.75
CA THR A 271 -31.57 -1.11 -4.77
C THR A 271 -31.00 -1.32 -6.17
N GLY A 272 -29.82 -1.91 -6.23
CA GLY A 272 -29.12 -2.17 -7.48
C GLY A 272 -28.18 -3.35 -7.34
N LEU A 273 -27.92 -4.02 -8.46
CA LEU A 273 -27.03 -5.16 -8.56
C LEU A 273 -25.84 -4.80 -9.45
N GLY A 274 -24.64 -4.99 -8.93
CA GLY A 274 -23.40 -4.92 -9.69
C GLY A 274 -22.81 -6.31 -9.82
N ILE A 275 -22.46 -6.69 -11.04
CA ILE A 275 -21.70 -7.91 -11.32
C ILE A 275 -20.32 -7.50 -11.79
N GLU A 276 -19.30 -8.03 -11.13
CA GLU A 276 -17.90 -7.90 -11.53
C GLU A 276 -17.40 -9.23 -12.08
N ILE A 277 -16.71 -9.19 -13.22
CA ILE A 277 -16.07 -10.36 -13.81
C ILE A 277 -14.73 -10.00 -14.45
N GLY A 278 -13.70 -10.82 -14.23
CA GLY A 278 -12.42 -10.73 -14.92
C GLY A 278 -12.53 -11.24 -16.36
N ALA A 279 -13.03 -10.37 -17.24
CA ALA A 279 -13.32 -10.66 -18.65
C ALA A 279 -13.36 -9.38 -19.49
N HIS A 280 -13.36 -9.55 -20.82
CA HIS A 280 -13.75 -8.48 -21.72
C HIS A 280 -15.28 -8.31 -21.64
N VAL A 281 -15.71 -7.16 -21.11
CA VAL A 281 -17.11 -6.83 -20.83
C VAL A 281 -17.58 -5.67 -21.70
N SER A 282 -18.77 -5.78 -22.27
CA SER A 282 -19.49 -4.66 -22.86
C SER A 282 -20.52 -4.17 -21.86
N ALA A 283 -20.16 -3.14 -21.08
CA ALA A 283 -21.03 -2.58 -20.04
C ALA A 283 -22.36 -2.05 -20.61
N GLU A 284 -22.31 -1.42 -21.80
CA GLU A 284 -23.50 -0.93 -22.52
C GLU A 284 -24.50 -2.04 -22.84
N ARG A 285 -24.01 -3.19 -23.32
CA ARG A 285 -24.86 -4.36 -23.66
C ARG A 285 -25.17 -5.24 -22.46
N GLY A 286 -24.47 -5.05 -21.33
CA GLY A 286 -24.55 -5.95 -20.18
C GLY A 286 -24.07 -7.36 -20.50
N GLU A 287 -23.05 -7.47 -21.35
CA GLU A 287 -22.59 -8.70 -21.98
C GLU A 287 -21.13 -9.03 -21.61
N VAL A 288 -20.88 -10.29 -21.28
CA VAL A 288 -19.54 -10.88 -21.24
C VAL A 288 -19.15 -11.23 -22.68
N VAL A 289 -18.38 -10.35 -23.32
CA VAL A 289 -17.95 -10.52 -24.70
C VAL A 289 -17.05 -11.74 -24.82
N LYS A 290 -16.05 -11.83 -23.94
CA LYS A 290 -15.12 -12.96 -23.90
C LYS A 290 -14.50 -13.15 -22.52
N ALA A 291 -14.59 -14.37 -21.99
CA ALA A 291 -13.96 -14.78 -20.74
C ALA A 291 -13.37 -16.19 -20.88
N PRO A 292 -12.13 -16.33 -21.40
CA PRO A 292 -11.58 -17.63 -21.83
C PRO A 292 -11.39 -18.63 -20.68
N ASN A 293 -11.23 -18.15 -19.45
CA ASN A 293 -10.93 -18.99 -18.28
C ASN A 293 -12.19 -19.49 -17.55
N TYR A 294 -13.40 -19.23 -18.06
CA TYR A 294 -14.68 -19.64 -17.46
C TYR A 294 -15.18 -20.96 -18.06
N ALA A 295 -16.24 -21.55 -17.48
CA ALA A 295 -16.83 -22.82 -17.95
C ALA A 295 -15.82 -23.99 -18.07
N ALA A 296 -15.07 -24.28 -17.00
CA ALA A 296 -14.03 -25.31 -16.98
C ALA A 296 -12.96 -25.14 -18.09
N GLY A 297 -12.67 -23.90 -18.48
CA GLY A 297 -11.66 -23.57 -19.48
C GLY A 297 -12.14 -23.60 -20.94
N VAL A 298 -13.43 -23.84 -21.18
CA VAL A 298 -14.05 -23.69 -22.52
C VAL A 298 -14.29 -22.23 -22.87
N GLY A 299 -14.47 -21.39 -21.85
CA GLY A 299 -14.66 -19.95 -21.96
C GLY A 299 -16.12 -19.54 -22.16
N TRP A 300 -16.47 -18.38 -21.62
CA TRP A 300 -17.72 -17.69 -21.96
C TRP A 300 -17.49 -16.76 -23.14
N SER A 301 -18.46 -16.70 -24.06
CA SER A 301 -18.41 -15.83 -25.23
C SER A 301 -19.82 -15.35 -25.59
N GLY A 302 -20.04 -14.04 -25.52
CA GLY A 302 -21.31 -13.42 -25.90
C GLY A 302 -22.48 -13.73 -24.95
N LEU A 303 -22.22 -13.87 -23.65
CA LEU A 303 -23.27 -14.10 -22.65
C LEU A 303 -23.83 -12.76 -22.17
N THR A 304 -25.13 -12.53 -22.38
CA THR A 304 -25.85 -11.35 -21.88
C THR A 304 -26.34 -11.62 -20.47
N LEU A 305 -25.79 -10.93 -19.47
CA LEU A 305 -26.10 -11.20 -18.07
C LEU A 305 -26.98 -10.12 -17.45
N ALA A 306 -26.71 -8.83 -17.71
CA ALA A 306 -27.35 -7.75 -16.95
C ALA A 306 -28.88 -7.68 -17.20
N GLY A 307 -29.31 -7.83 -18.45
CA GLY A 307 -30.73 -7.84 -18.81
C GLY A 307 -31.51 -8.98 -18.15
N PRO A 308 -31.10 -10.25 -18.39
CA PRO A 308 -31.73 -11.40 -17.75
C PRO A 308 -31.67 -11.40 -16.22
N LEU A 309 -30.57 -10.92 -15.62
CA LEU A 309 -30.49 -10.78 -14.15
C LEU A 309 -31.43 -9.71 -13.62
N ARG A 310 -31.60 -8.59 -14.33
CA ARG A 310 -32.61 -7.59 -13.98
C ARG A 310 -34.01 -8.17 -14.00
N GLU A 311 -34.33 -9.00 -14.99
CA GLU A 311 -35.63 -9.69 -15.05
C GLU A 311 -35.80 -10.71 -13.93
N ALA A 312 -34.77 -11.50 -13.63
CA ALA A 312 -34.82 -12.55 -12.62
C ALA A 312 -34.84 -12.02 -11.18
N THR A 313 -34.15 -10.91 -10.92
CA THR A 313 -34.01 -10.34 -9.55
C THR A 313 -34.90 -9.15 -9.30
N GLY A 314 -35.43 -8.51 -10.34
CA GLY A 314 -36.12 -7.22 -10.24
C GLY A 314 -35.20 -6.03 -9.96
N LEU A 315 -33.88 -6.23 -9.86
CA LEU A 315 -32.91 -5.18 -9.53
C LEU A 315 -32.32 -4.57 -10.81
N PRO A 316 -32.23 -3.23 -10.93
CA PRO A 316 -31.39 -2.61 -11.94
C PRO A 316 -29.97 -3.16 -11.84
N THR A 317 -29.48 -3.73 -12.94
CA THR A 317 -28.23 -4.51 -12.94
C THR A 317 -27.20 -3.86 -13.86
N VAL A 318 -25.98 -3.72 -13.36
CA VAL A 318 -24.79 -3.33 -14.14
C VAL A 318 -23.80 -4.48 -14.15
N LEU A 319 -23.11 -4.65 -15.28
CA LEU A 319 -22.02 -5.61 -15.45
C LEU A 319 -20.75 -4.82 -15.75
N GLU A 320 -19.70 -5.09 -15.00
CA GLU A 320 -18.40 -4.43 -15.15
C GLU A 320 -17.24 -5.44 -15.17
N ASN A 321 -16.18 -5.02 -15.86
CA ASN A 321 -14.86 -5.62 -15.70
C ASN A 321 -14.31 -5.34 -14.29
N ASP A 322 -13.48 -6.23 -13.76
CA ASP A 322 -12.89 -6.12 -12.42
C ASP A 322 -12.03 -4.88 -12.17
N ALA A 323 -11.14 -4.54 -13.08
CA ALA A 323 -10.34 -3.33 -12.96
C ALA A 323 -11.23 -2.05 -13.03
N ASN A 324 -12.27 -2.05 -13.88
CA ASN A 324 -13.24 -0.96 -13.95
C ASN A 324 -14.07 -0.82 -12.67
N ALA A 325 -14.56 -1.93 -12.12
CA ALA A 325 -15.32 -1.93 -10.87
C ALA A 325 -14.48 -1.35 -9.72
N LEU A 326 -13.20 -1.75 -9.62
CA LEU A 326 -12.27 -1.20 -8.64
C LEU A 326 -12.00 0.30 -8.88
N ALA A 327 -11.82 0.72 -10.13
CA ALA A 327 -11.65 2.14 -10.47
C ALA A 327 -12.87 2.98 -10.08
N LEU A 328 -14.08 2.47 -10.31
CA LEU A 328 -15.31 3.10 -9.85
C LEU A 328 -15.38 3.16 -8.32
N ALA A 329 -14.95 2.11 -7.63
CA ALA A 329 -14.92 2.07 -6.17
C ALA A 329 -13.91 3.06 -5.57
N GLU A 330 -12.71 3.14 -6.13
CA GLU A 330 -11.67 4.09 -5.73
C GLU A 330 -12.09 5.54 -6.00
N ALA A 331 -12.67 5.82 -7.17
CA ALA A 331 -13.24 7.13 -7.50
C ALA A 331 -14.46 7.47 -6.64
N ALA A 332 -15.08 6.45 -6.04
CA ALA A 332 -16.24 6.64 -5.20
C ALA A 332 -15.92 6.97 -3.75
N LEU A 333 -15.08 6.13 -3.15
CA LEU A 333 -14.90 5.99 -1.71
C LEU A 333 -13.42 5.83 -1.32
N GLY A 334 -12.49 5.81 -2.29
CA GLY A 334 -11.08 5.54 -2.06
C GLY A 334 -10.16 6.73 -2.36
N ASP A 335 -8.90 6.41 -2.68
CA ASP A 335 -7.80 7.37 -2.82
C ASP A 335 -7.96 8.30 -4.02
N THR A 336 -8.81 7.94 -4.97
CA THR A 336 -9.02 8.70 -6.20
C THR A 336 -10.30 9.55 -6.19
N ARG A 337 -11.07 9.55 -5.09
CA ARG A 337 -12.34 10.28 -4.96
C ARG A 337 -12.30 11.76 -5.36
N ALA A 338 -11.21 12.46 -5.06
CA ALA A 338 -11.06 13.89 -5.37
C ALA A 338 -10.29 14.17 -6.68
N ARG A 339 -10.01 13.13 -7.49
CA ARG A 339 -9.28 13.24 -8.75
C ARG A 339 -10.22 13.02 -9.93
N ARG A 340 -9.98 13.73 -11.02
CA ARG A 340 -10.75 13.55 -12.27
C ARG A 340 -10.06 12.62 -13.24
N HIS A 341 -8.74 12.51 -13.15
CA HIS A 341 -7.92 11.63 -13.97
C HIS A 341 -7.17 10.66 -13.05
N SER A 342 -7.51 9.39 -13.12
CA SER A 342 -6.89 8.37 -12.27
C SER A 342 -6.99 7.00 -12.92
N ALA A 343 -6.12 6.08 -12.52
CA ALA A 343 -6.23 4.69 -12.92
C ALA A 343 -6.16 3.74 -11.73
N VAL A 344 -6.86 2.61 -11.84
CA VAL A 344 -6.59 1.42 -11.06
C VAL A 344 -5.91 0.41 -11.96
N VAL A 345 -4.88 -0.25 -11.46
CA VAL A 345 -4.28 -1.41 -12.13
C VAL A 345 -4.45 -2.61 -11.23
N LEU A 346 -4.99 -3.70 -11.77
CA LEU A 346 -5.18 -4.96 -11.07
C LEU A 346 -4.20 -5.99 -11.63
N VAL A 347 -3.36 -6.52 -10.75
CA VAL A 347 -2.52 -7.71 -11.00
C VAL A 347 -3.16 -8.88 -10.25
N ASP A 348 -3.62 -9.89 -10.98
CA ASP A 348 -4.15 -11.15 -10.46
C ASP A 348 -3.72 -12.26 -11.44
N HIS A 349 -4.56 -13.27 -11.69
CA HIS A 349 -4.41 -14.20 -12.82
C HIS A 349 -4.17 -13.46 -14.15
N GLY A 350 -4.82 -12.31 -14.33
CA GLY A 350 -4.61 -11.40 -15.44
C GLY A 350 -4.03 -10.05 -15.01
N VAL A 351 -3.83 -9.16 -15.98
CA VAL A 351 -3.46 -7.76 -15.72
C VAL A 351 -4.40 -6.82 -16.45
N GLY A 352 -5.15 -6.00 -15.71
CA GLY A 352 -6.12 -5.05 -16.28
C GLY A 352 -6.00 -3.67 -15.65
N ALA A 353 -6.56 -2.66 -16.31
CA ALA A 353 -6.63 -1.31 -15.78
C ALA A 353 -8.02 -0.71 -15.95
N GLY A 354 -8.54 -0.09 -14.89
CA GLY A 354 -9.71 0.77 -14.96
C GLY A 354 -9.27 2.22 -15.01
N ILE A 355 -9.65 2.95 -16.07
CA ILE A 355 -9.19 4.32 -16.31
C ILE A 355 -10.36 5.28 -16.11
N VAL A 356 -10.20 6.25 -15.22
CA VAL A 356 -11.14 7.35 -15.03
C VAL A 356 -10.55 8.60 -15.68
N ALA A 357 -11.26 9.18 -16.64
CA ALA A 357 -10.92 10.44 -17.29
C ALA A 357 -12.12 11.40 -17.18
N ASP A 358 -11.87 12.64 -16.78
CA ASP A 358 -12.91 13.64 -16.52
C ASP A 358 -14.01 13.14 -15.55
N GLY A 359 -13.62 12.35 -14.54
CA GLY A 359 -14.53 11.78 -13.54
C GLY A 359 -15.48 10.69 -14.09
N ARG A 360 -15.19 10.18 -15.29
CA ARG A 360 -15.95 9.10 -15.95
C ARG A 360 -15.03 7.93 -16.24
N ILE A 361 -15.53 6.72 -15.99
CA ILE A 361 -14.83 5.51 -16.39
C ILE A 361 -14.76 5.46 -17.92
N LEU A 362 -13.61 5.07 -18.45
CA LEU A 362 -13.36 4.91 -19.88
C LEU A 362 -13.60 3.45 -20.24
N HIS A 363 -14.74 3.13 -20.87
CA HIS A 363 -15.00 1.80 -21.43
C HIS A 363 -14.39 1.60 -22.83
N GLY A 364 -14.13 2.69 -23.56
CA GLY A 364 -13.73 2.63 -24.97
C GLY A 364 -14.87 2.18 -25.88
N ALA A 365 -14.58 1.99 -27.18
CA ALA A 365 -15.61 1.72 -28.19
C ALA A 365 -16.29 0.35 -28.05
N THR A 366 -15.61 -0.63 -27.45
CA THR A 366 -16.08 -2.02 -27.35
C THR A 366 -16.04 -2.56 -25.92
N GLY A 367 -15.76 -1.72 -24.92
CA GLY A 367 -15.55 -2.16 -23.54
C GLY A 367 -14.14 -2.68 -23.24
N ALA A 368 -13.20 -2.57 -24.18
CA ALA A 368 -11.82 -3.09 -24.06
C ALA A 368 -10.78 -2.01 -23.68
N ALA A 369 -11.20 -0.80 -23.30
CA ALA A 369 -10.24 0.18 -22.80
C ALA A 369 -9.62 -0.33 -21.48
N GLY A 370 -8.30 -0.16 -21.35
CA GLY A 370 -7.58 -0.59 -20.15
C GLY A 370 -7.12 -2.04 -20.14
N GLU A 371 -7.22 -2.77 -21.27
CA GLU A 371 -6.62 -4.11 -21.48
C GLU A 371 -5.08 -4.06 -21.58
N ILE A 372 -4.43 -3.42 -20.60
CA ILE A 372 -2.98 -3.19 -20.57
C ILE A 372 -2.20 -4.50 -20.43
N GLY A 373 -2.82 -5.57 -19.91
CA GLY A 373 -2.23 -6.90 -19.83
C GLY A 373 -1.84 -7.47 -21.19
N HIS A 374 -2.47 -6.99 -22.28
CA HIS A 374 -2.17 -7.43 -23.64
C HIS A 374 -1.19 -6.52 -24.40
N VAL A 375 -0.71 -5.44 -23.77
CA VAL A 375 0.40 -4.64 -24.32
C VAL A 375 1.66 -5.49 -24.35
N VAL A 376 2.34 -5.51 -25.50
CA VAL A 376 3.60 -6.24 -25.67
C VAL A 376 4.72 -5.45 -24.99
N VAL A 377 5.26 -6.02 -23.90
CA VAL A 377 6.39 -5.46 -23.15
C VAL A 377 7.70 -6.22 -23.42
N GLU A 378 7.60 -7.46 -23.91
CA GLU A 378 8.75 -8.32 -24.23
C GLU A 378 8.49 -9.03 -25.56
N PRO A 379 8.83 -8.45 -26.73
CA PRO A 379 8.47 -9.01 -28.04
C PRO A 379 8.80 -10.51 -28.25
N ASP A 380 9.93 -10.97 -27.70
CA ASP A 380 10.39 -12.35 -27.76
C ASP A 380 9.98 -13.19 -26.53
N GLY A 381 9.08 -12.66 -25.69
CA GLY A 381 8.70 -13.22 -24.40
C GLY A 381 7.76 -14.43 -24.48
N PRO A 382 7.06 -14.76 -23.39
CA PRO A 382 6.15 -15.91 -23.32
C PRO A 382 4.94 -15.78 -24.25
N GLN A 383 4.31 -16.91 -24.59
CA GLN A 383 3.05 -16.92 -25.32
C GLN A 383 1.91 -16.49 -24.38
N CYS A 384 1.06 -15.57 -24.84
CA CYS A 384 -0.12 -15.11 -24.12
C CYS A 384 -1.36 -15.92 -24.54
N SER A 385 -2.31 -16.06 -23.61
CA SER A 385 -3.62 -16.68 -23.85
C SER A 385 -4.43 -15.98 -24.94
N CYS A 386 -4.17 -14.69 -25.20
CA CYS A 386 -4.81 -13.93 -26.27
C CYS A 386 -4.30 -14.29 -27.68
N GLY A 387 -3.22 -15.07 -27.78
CA GLY A 387 -2.59 -15.50 -29.04
C GLY A 387 -1.31 -14.74 -29.41
N ASN A 388 -1.07 -13.59 -28.79
CA ASN A 388 0.17 -12.82 -28.98
C ASN A 388 1.35 -13.40 -28.18
N ARG A 389 2.52 -12.78 -28.33
CA ARG A 389 3.73 -13.05 -27.55
C ARG A 389 4.14 -11.80 -26.78
N GLY A 390 4.63 -11.99 -25.56
CA GLY A 390 5.27 -10.88 -24.84
C GLY A 390 4.32 -9.91 -24.16
N CYS A 391 3.04 -10.26 -24.06
CA CYS A 391 2.05 -9.45 -23.38
C CYS A 391 2.42 -9.29 -21.90
N LEU A 392 2.15 -8.12 -21.32
CA LEU A 392 2.40 -7.82 -19.92
C LEU A 392 1.87 -8.91 -18.96
N GLU A 393 0.64 -9.37 -19.18
CA GLU A 393 0.01 -10.45 -18.41
C GLU A 393 0.83 -11.75 -18.46
N SER A 394 1.41 -12.07 -19.62
CA SER A 394 2.19 -13.29 -19.80
C SER A 394 3.53 -13.30 -19.05
N VAL A 395 3.92 -12.15 -18.48
CA VAL A 395 5.13 -11.95 -17.68
C VAL A 395 4.79 -11.71 -16.20
N VAL A 396 3.76 -10.91 -15.92
CA VAL A 396 3.47 -10.39 -14.56
C VAL A 396 2.28 -11.05 -13.88
N GLY A 397 1.36 -11.67 -14.63
CA GLY A 397 0.22 -12.38 -14.03
C GLY A 397 0.69 -13.44 -13.03
N VAL A 398 -0.10 -13.68 -11.98
CA VAL A 398 0.33 -14.56 -10.87
C VAL A 398 0.71 -15.97 -11.35
N ASP A 399 0.00 -16.49 -12.36
CA ASP A 399 0.30 -17.77 -13.01
C ASP A 399 1.57 -17.72 -13.86
N ALA A 400 1.89 -16.57 -14.45
CA ALA A 400 3.10 -16.37 -15.24
C ALA A 400 4.35 -16.37 -14.35
N ILE A 401 4.30 -15.64 -13.23
CA ILE A 401 5.37 -15.62 -12.23
C ILE A 401 5.58 -17.03 -11.67
N ALA A 402 4.51 -17.71 -11.25
CA ALA A 402 4.60 -19.06 -10.69
C ALA A 402 5.17 -20.08 -11.68
N ARG A 403 4.71 -20.02 -12.94
CA ARG A 403 5.27 -20.85 -14.02
C ARG A 403 6.76 -20.59 -14.21
N ARG A 404 7.18 -19.32 -14.24
CA ARG A 404 8.59 -18.97 -14.47
C ARG A 404 9.49 -19.43 -13.33
N VAL A 405 9.04 -19.29 -12.09
CA VAL A 405 9.76 -19.83 -10.92
C VAL A 405 9.89 -21.34 -11.02
N ARG A 406 8.82 -22.06 -11.36
CA ARG A 406 8.85 -23.52 -11.54
C ARG A 406 9.86 -23.97 -12.60
N GLU A 407 9.89 -23.28 -13.73
CA GLU A 407 10.83 -23.58 -14.84
C GLU A 407 12.29 -23.42 -14.42
N LEU A 408 12.62 -22.37 -13.65
CA LEU A 408 14.00 -22.04 -13.30
C LEU A 408 14.52 -22.77 -12.06
N THR A 409 13.63 -23.13 -11.14
CA THR A 409 14.02 -23.71 -9.84
C THR A 409 13.72 -25.22 -9.74
N ALA A 410 12.94 -25.76 -10.68
CA ALA A 410 12.37 -27.12 -10.60
C ALA A 410 11.56 -27.40 -9.31
N LEU A 411 11.17 -26.35 -8.57
CA LEU A 411 10.35 -26.47 -7.36
C LEU A 411 8.91 -26.83 -7.73
N PRO A 412 8.23 -27.69 -6.95
CA PRO A 412 6.85 -28.11 -7.22
C PRO A 412 5.83 -27.03 -6.78
N VAL A 413 5.95 -25.81 -7.33
CA VAL A 413 4.99 -24.72 -7.08
C VAL A 413 3.78 -24.84 -8.00
N ARG A 414 2.60 -24.68 -7.40
CA ARG A 414 1.32 -24.75 -8.11
C ARG A 414 0.81 -23.37 -8.51
N ASP A 415 0.99 -22.39 -7.63
CA ASP A 415 0.47 -21.03 -7.73
C ASP A 415 1.47 -20.03 -7.10
N LEU A 416 1.12 -18.74 -7.16
CA LEU A 416 1.93 -17.68 -6.57
C LEU A 416 1.99 -17.76 -5.04
N ASP A 417 0.92 -18.18 -4.36
CA ASP A 417 0.93 -18.33 -2.90
C ASP A 417 1.98 -19.36 -2.46
N ALA A 418 2.11 -20.48 -3.19
CA ALA A 418 3.16 -21.46 -2.98
C ALA A 418 4.56 -20.88 -3.26
N VAL A 419 4.71 -20.02 -4.27
CA VAL A 419 5.97 -19.30 -4.52
C VAL A 419 6.33 -18.38 -3.36
N LEU A 420 5.38 -17.55 -2.91
CA LEU A 420 5.58 -16.60 -1.82
C LEU A 420 5.86 -17.31 -0.48
N ALA A 421 5.15 -18.40 -0.20
CA ALA A 421 5.41 -19.24 0.96
C ALA A 421 6.82 -19.87 0.89
N LEU A 422 7.26 -20.34 -0.27
CA LEU A 422 8.63 -20.86 -0.42
C LEU A 422 9.67 -19.76 -0.25
N LEU A 423 9.44 -18.56 -0.75
CA LEU A 423 10.34 -17.43 -0.58
C LEU A 423 10.63 -17.09 0.89
N SER A 424 9.63 -17.26 1.77
CA SER A 424 9.83 -17.09 3.23
C SER A 424 10.78 -18.11 3.87
N THR A 425 11.11 -19.21 3.17
CA THR A 425 11.95 -20.30 3.69
C THR A 425 13.21 -20.57 2.86
N THR A 426 13.19 -20.26 1.56
CA THR A 426 14.28 -20.50 0.61
C THR A 426 14.32 -19.35 -0.37
N TRP A 427 15.06 -18.30 -0.01
CA TRP A 427 15.32 -17.16 -0.88
C TRP A 427 16.50 -17.48 -1.81
N SER A 428 16.29 -17.45 -3.12
CA SER A 428 17.33 -17.78 -4.12
C SER A 428 17.43 -16.71 -5.19
N LYS A 429 18.63 -16.55 -5.77
CA LYS A 429 18.89 -15.55 -6.80
C LYS A 429 17.99 -15.73 -8.02
N GLN A 430 17.68 -16.97 -8.40
CA GLN A 430 16.76 -17.25 -9.50
C GLN A 430 15.36 -16.68 -9.27
N VAL A 431 14.85 -16.68 -8.03
CA VAL A 431 13.52 -16.13 -7.74
C VAL A 431 13.56 -14.61 -7.67
N GLU A 432 14.63 -14.02 -7.11
CA GLU A 432 14.85 -12.58 -7.19
C GLU A 432 14.81 -12.10 -8.65
N ASP A 433 15.54 -12.75 -9.54
CA ASP A 433 15.62 -12.38 -10.95
C ASP A 433 14.24 -12.44 -11.63
N VAL A 434 13.39 -13.39 -11.25
CA VAL A 434 11.99 -13.47 -11.75
C VAL A 434 11.16 -12.30 -11.23
N LEU A 435 11.26 -11.96 -9.95
CA LEU A 435 10.52 -10.83 -9.37
C LEU A 435 10.99 -9.49 -9.92
N GLU A 436 12.30 -9.30 -10.08
CA GLU A 436 12.87 -8.09 -10.69
C GLU A 436 12.44 -7.94 -12.15
N HIS A 437 12.45 -9.04 -12.91
CA HIS A 437 11.97 -9.06 -14.28
C HIS A 437 10.49 -8.71 -14.37
N ALA A 438 9.64 -9.34 -13.55
CA ALA A 438 8.21 -9.04 -13.51
C ALA A 438 7.94 -7.59 -13.06
N GLY A 439 8.69 -7.07 -12.09
CA GLY A 439 8.58 -5.68 -11.65
C GLY A 439 8.96 -4.68 -12.75
N THR A 440 9.99 -4.99 -13.53
CA THR A 440 10.41 -4.19 -14.69
C THR A 440 9.35 -4.21 -15.79
N ALA A 441 8.77 -5.38 -16.08
CA ALA A 441 7.70 -5.52 -17.06
C ALA A 441 6.45 -4.73 -16.65
N LEU A 442 6.02 -4.84 -15.37
CA LEU A 442 4.91 -4.05 -14.85
C LEU A 442 5.20 -2.56 -14.92
N GLY A 443 6.40 -2.13 -14.51
CA GLY A 443 6.79 -0.73 -14.61
C GLY A 443 6.76 -0.20 -16.05
N THR A 444 7.13 -1.01 -17.04
CA THR A 444 7.02 -0.67 -18.47
C THR A 444 5.55 -0.49 -18.89
N GLY A 445 4.68 -1.42 -18.49
CA GLY A 445 3.24 -1.33 -18.74
C GLY A 445 2.59 -0.11 -18.08
N LEU A 446 2.94 0.19 -16.82
CA LEU A 446 2.48 1.38 -16.11
C LEU A 446 2.99 2.66 -16.77
N SER A 447 4.24 2.68 -17.26
CA SER A 447 4.79 3.84 -17.97
C SER A 447 4.02 4.13 -19.25
N ALA A 448 3.67 3.10 -20.02
CA ALA A 448 2.80 3.26 -21.18
C ALA A 448 1.42 3.82 -20.78
N LEU A 449 0.79 3.25 -19.75
CA LEU A 449 -0.48 3.76 -19.22
C LEU A 449 -0.40 5.25 -18.85
N VAL A 450 0.64 5.65 -18.13
CA VAL A 450 0.85 7.05 -17.72
C VAL A 450 1.02 7.93 -18.95
N ASN A 451 1.90 7.56 -19.88
CA ASN A 451 2.18 8.34 -21.08
C ASN A 451 0.95 8.52 -21.99
N PHE A 452 0.00 7.56 -21.98
CA PHE A 452 -1.22 7.64 -22.79
C PHE A 452 -2.38 8.35 -22.09
N THR A 453 -2.45 8.30 -20.75
CA THR A 453 -3.66 8.70 -20.01
C THR A 453 -3.45 9.85 -19.02
N ASP A 454 -2.19 10.20 -18.73
CA ASP A 454 -1.78 11.25 -17.79
C ASP A 454 -2.59 11.26 -16.47
N PRO A 455 -2.64 10.14 -15.72
CA PRO A 455 -3.44 10.07 -14.50
C PRO A 455 -2.75 10.80 -13.35
N GLU A 456 -3.53 11.48 -12.51
CA GLU A 456 -3.04 12.11 -11.28
C GLU A 456 -2.53 11.06 -10.27
N ARG A 457 -3.11 9.87 -10.30
CA ARG A 457 -2.81 8.75 -9.40
C ARG A 457 -3.09 7.41 -10.04
N ILE A 458 -2.22 6.44 -9.73
CA ILE A 458 -2.43 5.02 -9.99
C ILE A 458 -2.57 4.30 -8.64
N VAL A 459 -3.64 3.53 -8.48
CA VAL A 459 -3.80 2.57 -7.38
C VAL A 459 -3.54 1.17 -7.92
N LEU A 460 -2.47 0.53 -7.46
CA LEU A 460 -2.09 -0.82 -7.87
C LEU A 460 -2.64 -1.84 -6.87
N TYR A 461 -3.58 -2.65 -7.34
CA TYR A 461 -4.11 -3.81 -6.63
C TYR A 461 -3.37 -5.09 -7.03
N GLY A 462 -3.09 -5.94 -6.05
CA GLY A 462 -2.57 -7.28 -6.33
C GLY A 462 -2.28 -8.11 -5.09
N PRO A 463 -1.65 -9.29 -5.25
CA PRO A 463 -1.27 -10.14 -4.13
C PRO A 463 -0.38 -9.38 -3.13
N PRO A 464 -0.61 -9.50 -1.81
CA PRO A 464 0.19 -8.78 -0.80
C PRO A 464 1.70 -8.98 -0.98
N GLY A 465 2.14 -10.20 -1.29
CA GLY A 465 3.54 -10.52 -1.52
C GLY A 465 4.18 -9.89 -2.76
N LEU A 466 3.41 -9.20 -3.60
CA LEU A 466 3.92 -8.39 -4.72
C LEU A 466 3.75 -6.89 -4.49
N VAL A 467 2.69 -6.46 -3.80
CA VAL A 467 2.32 -5.03 -3.75
C VAL A 467 2.38 -4.38 -2.36
N CYS A 468 2.63 -5.13 -1.29
CA CYS A 468 2.78 -4.61 0.08
C CYS A 468 4.26 -4.64 0.52
N PRO A 469 5.10 -3.67 0.08
CA PRO A 469 6.55 -3.68 0.30
C PRO A 469 6.97 -3.50 1.76
N ASP A 470 6.10 -2.96 2.61
CA ASP A 470 6.37 -2.79 4.05
C ASP A 470 6.19 -4.10 4.83
N ASP A 471 5.44 -5.06 4.26
CA ASP A 471 5.10 -6.33 4.90
C ASP A 471 5.86 -7.53 4.28
N TRP A 472 6.36 -7.40 3.04
CA TRP A 472 6.97 -8.49 2.28
C TRP A 472 8.24 -8.06 1.52
N ASP A 473 9.37 -8.74 1.77
CA ASP A 473 10.62 -8.52 1.03
C ASP A 473 10.48 -8.74 -0.48
N SER A 474 9.66 -9.72 -0.89
CA SER A 474 9.32 -9.98 -2.30
C SER A 474 8.59 -8.80 -2.94
N ALA A 475 7.69 -8.15 -2.19
CA ALA A 475 7.00 -6.96 -2.66
C ALA A 475 7.95 -5.75 -2.68
N ALA A 476 8.85 -5.62 -1.70
CA ALA A 476 9.86 -4.57 -1.70
C ALA A 476 10.76 -4.63 -2.94
N LEU A 477 11.25 -5.82 -3.29
CA LEU A 477 12.07 -6.05 -4.49
C LEU A 477 11.29 -5.77 -5.78
N PHE A 478 10.10 -6.36 -5.91
CA PHE A 478 9.23 -6.19 -7.08
C PHE A 478 8.88 -4.71 -7.28
N MET A 479 8.38 -4.04 -6.24
CA MET A 479 7.95 -2.64 -6.31
C MET A 479 9.11 -1.67 -6.50
N ALA A 480 10.32 -1.99 -6.04
CA ALA A 480 11.51 -1.20 -6.35
C ALA A 480 11.72 -1.13 -7.87
N LYS A 481 11.65 -2.27 -8.57
CA LYS A 481 11.76 -2.32 -10.04
C LYS A 481 10.60 -1.66 -10.77
N VAL A 482 9.38 -1.79 -10.26
CA VAL A 482 8.23 -1.05 -10.79
C VAL A 482 8.49 0.45 -10.75
N ARG A 483 8.88 0.99 -9.58
CA ARG A 483 9.11 2.43 -9.39
C ARG A 483 10.31 2.95 -10.18
N GLU A 484 11.42 2.21 -10.22
CA GLU A 484 12.61 2.52 -11.01
C GLU A 484 12.25 2.67 -12.50
N THR A 485 11.48 1.71 -13.02
CA THR A 485 11.07 1.69 -14.43
C THR A 485 10.10 2.81 -14.77
N VAL A 486 9.06 3.02 -13.93
CA VAL A 486 8.12 4.14 -14.11
C VAL A 486 8.83 5.49 -14.12
N THR A 487 9.77 5.69 -13.19
CA THR A 487 10.52 6.96 -13.10
C THR A 487 11.38 7.21 -14.34
N SER A 488 11.92 6.16 -14.96
CA SER A 488 12.83 6.28 -16.10
C SER A 488 12.13 6.36 -17.47
N GLN A 489 10.90 5.85 -17.60
CA GLN A 489 10.20 5.73 -18.88
C GLN A 489 8.99 6.67 -19.05
N VAL A 490 8.50 7.27 -17.97
CA VAL A 490 7.44 8.29 -18.07
C VAL A 490 8.01 9.58 -18.66
N PHE A 491 7.28 10.15 -19.62
CA PHE A 491 7.60 11.44 -20.22
C PHE A 491 7.56 12.54 -19.14
N SER A 492 8.68 13.22 -18.90
CA SER A 492 8.79 14.16 -17.78
C SER A 492 7.92 15.40 -18.00
N THR A 493 6.87 15.57 -17.20
CA THR A 493 6.24 16.87 -16.98
C THR A 493 6.89 17.52 -15.76
N GLU A 494 7.43 18.73 -15.95
CA GLU A 494 8.03 19.57 -14.92
C GLU A 494 7.26 19.48 -13.57
N GLY A 495 7.82 18.74 -12.61
CA GLY A 495 7.43 18.81 -11.19
C GLY A 495 6.16 18.06 -10.75
N LYS A 496 5.44 17.33 -11.61
CA LYS A 496 4.29 16.50 -11.18
C LYS A 496 4.49 15.04 -11.55
N ALA A 497 5.05 14.26 -10.63
CA ALA A 497 5.14 12.82 -10.77
C ALA A 497 3.78 12.18 -10.49
N VAL A 498 3.37 11.21 -11.32
CA VAL A 498 2.23 10.34 -11.03
C VAL A 498 2.45 9.66 -9.67
N THR A 499 1.45 9.73 -8.80
CA THR A 499 1.53 9.04 -7.50
C THR A 499 1.09 7.58 -7.66
N LEU A 500 1.94 6.65 -7.26
CA LEU A 500 1.64 5.21 -7.21
C LEU A 500 1.37 4.76 -5.77
N THR A 501 0.12 4.42 -5.45
CA THR A 501 -0.28 3.75 -4.21
C THR A 501 -0.56 2.27 -4.46
N THR A 502 -0.42 1.45 -3.43
CA THR A 502 -0.65 0.00 -3.54
C THR A 502 -1.72 -0.46 -2.55
N ARG A 503 -2.47 -1.50 -2.92
CA ARG A 503 -3.48 -2.14 -2.08
C ARG A 503 -3.47 -3.65 -2.27
N PRO A 504 -3.61 -4.45 -1.20
CA PRO A 504 -3.82 -5.88 -1.36
C PRO A 504 -5.18 -6.12 -2.03
N TYR A 505 -5.24 -7.09 -2.94
CA TYR A 505 -6.48 -7.51 -3.58
C TYR A 505 -7.02 -8.81 -2.98
N GLY A 506 -8.34 -8.90 -2.88
CA GLY A 506 -9.05 -10.11 -2.50
C GLY A 506 -10.52 -10.03 -2.89
N ASP A 507 -11.19 -11.17 -2.96
CA ASP A 507 -12.57 -11.25 -3.51
C ASP A 507 -13.57 -10.32 -2.85
N ALA A 508 -13.41 -10.09 -1.55
CA ALA A 508 -14.27 -9.18 -0.79
C ALA A 508 -14.21 -7.75 -1.35
N ALA A 509 -13.02 -7.31 -1.77
CA ALA A 509 -12.81 -6.01 -2.37
C ALA A 509 -13.51 -5.94 -3.74
N GLY A 510 -13.43 -7.00 -4.56
CA GLY A 510 -14.14 -7.06 -5.83
C GLY A 510 -15.67 -7.09 -5.68
N ALA A 511 -16.19 -7.92 -4.78
CA ALA A 511 -17.63 -7.95 -4.51
C ALA A 511 -18.15 -6.59 -4.01
N ARG A 512 -17.40 -5.92 -3.13
CA ARG A 512 -17.69 -4.56 -2.70
C ARG A 512 -17.59 -3.56 -3.85
N ALA A 513 -16.58 -3.68 -4.72
CA ALA A 513 -16.39 -2.81 -5.86
C ALA A 513 -17.54 -2.91 -6.87
N ALA A 514 -18.03 -4.12 -7.12
CA ALA A 514 -19.24 -4.37 -7.91
C ALA A 514 -20.45 -3.63 -7.32
N ALA A 515 -20.66 -3.73 -6.00
CA ALA A 515 -21.76 -3.03 -5.33
C ALA A 515 -21.63 -1.50 -5.46
N VAL A 516 -20.41 -0.97 -5.33
CA VAL A 516 -20.13 0.46 -5.50
C VAL A 516 -20.30 0.90 -6.96
N ALA A 517 -20.01 0.05 -7.93
CA ALA A 517 -20.28 0.32 -9.34
C ALA A 517 -21.80 0.47 -9.58
N ALA A 518 -22.62 -0.42 -9.01
CA ALA A 518 -24.08 -0.30 -9.04
C ALA A 518 -24.55 1.02 -8.38
N LEU A 519 -24.05 1.32 -7.18
CA LEU A 519 -24.31 2.61 -6.51
C LEU A 519 -23.97 3.79 -7.42
N ARG A 520 -22.77 3.83 -8.01
CA ARG A 520 -22.29 4.97 -8.81
C ARG A 520 -23.01 5.12 -10.14
N LEU A 521 -23.30 4.02 -10.84
CA LEU A 521 -23.84 4.08 -12.19
C LEU A 521 -25.37 4.22 -12.20
N LEU A 522 -26.06 3.71 -11.18
CA LEU A 522 -27.52 3.76 -11.11
C LEU A 522 -28.07 5.00 -10.37
N THR A 523 -27.22 5.71 -9.62
CA THR A 523 -27.65 6.91 -8.87
C THR A 523 -27.18 8.24 -9.47
N ARG A 524 -26.32 8.23 -10.49
CA ARG A 524 -25.94 9.44 -11.23
C ARG A 524 -27.17 10.00 -11.96
N ARG A 525 -27.60 11.20 -11.56
CA ARG A 525 -28.58 12.03 -12.29
C ARG A 525 -27.90 12.86 -13.37
#